data_AF-A0A1D7ZVB6-F1
#
_entry.id   AF-A0A1D7ZVB6-F1
#
_cell.length_a   1.000
_cell.length_b   1.000
_cell.length_c   1.000
_cell.angle_alpha   90.00
_cell.angle_beta   90.00
_cell.angle_gamma   90.00
#
_symmetry.space_group_name_H-M   'P 1'
#
loop_
_entity.id
_entity.type
_entity.pdbx_description
1 polymer ?
#
loop_
_entity_poly.entity_id
_entity_poly.type
_entity_poly.pdbx_seq_one_letter_code
_entity_poly.pdbx_strand_id
1 'polypeptide(L)'
;MPLNFTITETYLPDDSHRGRYEEEDQLVLTLGPSGVIDLDEIVMENIIEQVPLRVLTPAEEAAERLPEGKGWSMVDEATLDEEQTNQVNPRFAKLKNLFPDQDSRD
;
A
#
# COMPACT_ATOMS: atom_id res chain seq x y z
N MET A 1 -21.84 -12.01 4.33
CA MET A 1 -21.43 -10.60 4.48
C MET A 1 -22.51 -9.74 3.84
N PRO A 2 -23.19 -8.84 4.57
CA PRO A 2 -24.05 -7.86 3.92
C PRO A 2 -23.17 -6.88 3.13
N LEU A 3 -23.43 -6.74 1.83
CA LEU A 3 -22.74 -5.79 0.96
C LEU A 3 -23.49 -4.44 1.02
N ASN A 4 -22.80 -3.36 1.37
CA ASN A 4 -23.36 -2.02 1.40
C ASN A 4 -22.30 -0.99 1.00
N PHE A 5 -22.27 -0.66 -0.29
CA PHE A 5 -21.37 0.31 -0.87
C PHE A 5 -22.03 0.97 -2.08
N THR A 6 -21.53 2.12 -2.51
CA THR A 6 -21.98 2.84 -3.70
C THR A 6 -20.77 3.14 -4.55
N ILE A 7 -20.91 2.95 -5.86
CA ILE A 7 -19.83 3.10 -6.83
C ILE A 7 -20.23 4.16 -7.85
N THR A 8 -19.28 4.96 -8.30
CA THR A 8 -19.46 5.93 -9.38
C THR A 8 -18.25 5.85 -10.29
N GLU A 9 -18.49 5.49 -11.55
CA GLU A 9 -17.44 5.25 -12.53
C GLU A 9 -17.81 5.95 -13.84
N THR A 10 -16.81 6.51 -14.52
CA THR A 10 -16.97 7.18 -15.80
C THR A 10 -16.25 6.40 -16.90
N TYR A 11 -16.97 6.07 -17.97
CA TYR A 11 -16.43 5.32 -19.11
C TYR A 11 -16.25 6.22 -20.33
N LEU A 12 -15.05 6.23 -20.89
CA LEU A 12 -14.69 7.02 -22.07
C LEU A 12 -14.41 6.11 -23.27
N PRO A 13 -14.83 6.48 -24.50
CA PRO A 13 -14.45 5.73 -25.71
C PRO A 13 -12.95 5.73 -25.96
N ASP A 14 -12.28 6.82 -25.58
CA ASP A 14 -10.84 7.03 -25.74
C ASP A 14 -10.34 8.11 -24.75
N ASP A 15 -9.03 8.21 -24.60
CA ASP A 15 -8.38 9.05 -23.58
C ASP A 15 -8.33 10.55 -23.93
N SER A 16 -8.75 10.97 -25.12
CA SER A 16 -8.57 12.36 -25.59
C SER A 16 -9.26 13.42 -24.73
N HIS A 17 -10.24 13.02 -23.93
CA HIS A 17 -11.02 13.90 -23.05
C HIS A 17 -10.94 13.52 -21.57
N ARG A 18 -10.01 12.62 -21.18
CA ARG A 18 -9.86 12.13 -19.80
C ARG A 18 -9.78 13.26 -18.77
N GLY A 19 -8.96 14.28 -19.03
CA GLY A 19 -8.78 15.42 -18.12
C GLY A 19 -10.02 16.29 -17.90
N ARG A 20 -11.15 16.04 -18.58
CA ARG A 20 -12.45 16.70 -18.29
C ARG A 20 -13.23 15.99 -17.17
N TYR A 21 -12.88 14.76 -16.86
CA TYR A 21 -13.60 13.87 -15.95
C TYR A 21 -12.71 13.35 -14.80
N GLU A 22 -11.41 13.65 -14.83
CA GLU A 22 -10.52 13.42 -13.70
C GLU A 22 -10.77 14.47 -12.62
N GLU A 23 -11.58 14.09 -11.63
CA GLU A 23 -11.71 14.76 -10.34
C GLU A 23 -11.05 13.90 -9.25
N GLU A 24 -10.76 14.50 -8.08
CA GLU A 24 -10.32 13.72 -6.92
C GLU A 24 -11.41 12.69 -6.56
N ASP A 25 -11.00 11.44 -6.33
CA ASP A 25 -11.87 10.30 -6.01
C ASP A 25 -12.82 9.82 -7.12
N GLN A 26 -12.61 10.21 -8.39
CA GLN A 26 -13.39 9.69 -9.52
C GLN A 26 -12.61 8.67 -10.36
N LEU A 27 -13.18 7.46 -10.51
CA LEU A 27 -12.63 6.43 -11.39
C LEU A 27 -13.04 6.69 -12.85
N VAL A 28 -12.05 6.93 -13.71
CA VAL A 28 -12.24 7.14 -15.15
C VAL A 28 -11.59 5.99 -15.92
N LEU A 29 -12.41 5.20 -16.60
CA LEU A 29 -12.00 4.01 -17.35
C LEU A 29 -12.18 4.25 -18.86
N THR A 30 -11.32 3.62 -19.66
CA THR A 30 -11.43 3.67 -21.12
C THR A 30 -12.00 2.37 -21.63
N LEU A 31 -13.00 2.47 -22.50
CA LEU A 31 -13.65 1.32 -23.09
C LEU A 31 -12.67 0.53 -23.95
N GLY A 32 -12.77 -0.79 -23.86
CA GLY A 32 -12.05 -1.69 -24.73
C GLY A 32 -12.53 -1.60 -26.19
N PRO A 33 -11.87 -2.32 -27.11
CA PRO A 33 -12.15 -2.25 -28.55
C PRO A 33 -13.59 -2.60 -28.95
N SER A 34 -14.32 -3.34 -28.11
CA SER A 34 -15.74 -3.67 -28.32
C SER A 34 -16.66 -2.47 -28.14
N GLY A 35 -16.25 -1.45 -27.38
CA GLY A 35 -17.08 -0.30 -27.02
C GLY A 35 -18.30 -0.67 -26.15
N VAL A 36 -18.30 -1.85 -25.54
CA VAL A 36 -19.39 -2.36 -24.70
C VAL A 36 -18.96 -2.36 -23.24
N ILE A 37 -19.87 -1.95 -22.36
CA ILE A 37 -19.72 -1.99 -20.91
C ILE A 37 -20.27 -3.33 -20.42
N ASP A 38 -19.44 -4.14 -19.76
CA ASP A 38 -19.85 -5.37 -19.09
C ASP A 38 -20.20 -5.09 -17.63
N LEU A 39 -21.49 -5.06 -17.32
CA LEU A 39 -21.97 -4.78 -15.97
C LEU A 39 -21.69 -5.93 -14.99
N ASP A 40 -21.55 -7.17 -15.48
CA ASP A 40 -21.27 -8.32 -14.61
C ASP A 40 -19.82 -8.24 -14.09
N GLU A 41 -18.88 -7.84 -14.95
CA GLU A 41 -17.48 -7.58 -14.59
C GLU A 41 -17.39 -6.44 -13.55
N ILE A 42 -18.05 -5.31 -13.82
CA ILE A 42 -18.02 -4.12 -12.94
C ILE A 42 -18.55 -4.44 -11.55
N VAL A 43 -19.70 -5.11 -11.48
CA VAL A 43 -20.29 -5.48 -10.19
C VAL A 43 -19.39 -6.48 -9.47
N MET A 44 -18.79 -7.44 -10.17
CA MET A 44 -17.90 -8.43 -9.57
C MET A 44 -16.64 -7.79 -8.97
N GLU A 45 -15.97 -6.91 -9.72
CA GLU A 45 -14.75 -6.24 -9.26
C GLU A 45 -15.01 -5.42 -8.00
N ASN A 46 -16.05 -4.59 -8.02
CA ASN A 46 -16.42 -3.77 -6.87
C ASN A 46 -16.81 -4.61 -5.63
N ILE A 47 -17.35 -5.81 -5.82
CA ILE A 47 -17.61 -6.74 -4.70
C ILE A 47 -16.30 -7.30 -4.14
N ILE A 48 -15.34 -7.64 -5.00
CA ILE A 48 -14.04 -8.18 -4.59
C ILE A 48 -13.26 -7.15 -3.79
N GLU A 49 -13.33 -5.87 -4.16
CA GLU A 49 -12.69 -4.77 -3.41
C GLU A 49 -13.18 -4.64 -1.97
N GLN A 50 -14.41 -5.08 -1.68
CA GLN A 50 -14.95 -5.05 -0.32
C GLN A 50 -14.46 -6.19 0.57
N VAL A 51 -13.67 -7.13 0.02
CA VAL A 51 -13.15 -8.25 0.79
C VAL A 51 -12.00 -7.77 1.69
N PRO A 52 -12.09 -7.98 3.02
CA PRO A 52 -11.02 -7.58 3.93
C PRO A 52 -9.71 -8.29 3.60
N LEU A 53 -8.60 -7.54 3.54
CA LEU A 53 -7.26 -8.08 3.33
C LEU A 53 -6.80 -9.01 4.47
N ARG A 54 -7.32 -8.80 5.68
CA ARG A 54 -7.00 -9.59 6.87
C ARG A 54 -8.27 -9.89 7.65
N VAL A 55 -8.50 -11.16 7.93
CA VAL A 55 -9.56 -11.63 8.84
C VAL A 55 -8.89 -12.18 10.07
N LEU A 56 -9.03 -11.48 11.18
CA LEU A 56 -8.48 -11.88 12.46
C LEU A 56 -9.51 -12.64 13.28
N THR A 57 -9.05 -13.65 14.02
CA THR A 57 -9.85 -14.23 15.10
C THR A 57 -9.88 -13.28 16.30
N PRO A 58 -10.86 -13.40 17.22
CA PRO A 58 -10.91 -12.57 18.41
C PRO A 58 -9.66 -12.67 19.29
N ALA A 59 -8.99 -13.83 19.28
CA ALA A 59 -7.73 -14.02 20.00
C ALA A 59 -6.57 -13.27 19.33
N GLU A 60 -6.54 -13.20 18.00
CA GLU A 60 -5.51 -12.48 17.24
C GLU A 60 -5.74 -10.95 17.27
N GLU A 61 -6.99 -10.47 17.28
CA GLU A 61 -7.28 -9.04 17.50
C GLU A 61 -6.85 -8.56 18.88
N ALA A 62 -6.98 -9.42 19.91
CA ALA A 62 -6.57 -9.11 21.27
C ALA A 62 -5.08 -9.35 21.54
N ALA A 63 -4.36 -9.99 20.60
CA ALA A 63 -2.95 -10.31 20.78
C ALA A 63 -2.09 -9.08 20.52
N GLU A 64 -1.33 -8.67 21.53
CA GLU A 64 -0.37 -7.57 21.44
C GLU A 64 0.94 -8.00 20.73
N ARG A 65 1.17 -9.31 20.62
CA ARG A 65 2.35 -9.87 19.95
C ARG A 65 2.00 -10.37 18.55
N LEU A 66 2.77 -9.92 17.57
CA LEU A 66 2.70 -10.39 16.19
C LEU A 66 2.96 -11.90 16.11
N PRO A 67 2.33 -12.59 15.15
CA PRO A 67 2.48 -14.03 14.99
C PRO A 67 3.93 -14.40 14.65
N GLU A 68 4.39 -15.51 15.23
CA GLU A 68 5.73 -16.06 15.02
C GLU A 68 5.65 -17.58 14.79
N GLY A 69 6.61 -18.12 14.04
CA GLY A 69 6.68 -19.53 13.69
C GLY A 69 8.10 -20.09 13.73
N LYS A 70 8.26 -21.37 13.40
CA LYS A 70 9.59 -21.98 13.33
C LYS A 70 10.36 -21.41 12.14
N GLY A 71 11.30 -20.52 12.42
CA GLY A 71 12.19 -19.92 11.43
C GLY A 71 11.65 -18.64 10.77
N TRP A 72 10.53 -18.10 11.23
CA TRP A 72 10.02 -16.80 10.79
C TRP A 72 9.34 -16.07 11.94
N SER A 73 9.39 -14.74 11.93
CA SER A 73 8.67 -13.87 12.86
C SER A 73 8.12 -12.69 12.06
N MET A 74 6.90 -12.28 12.36
CA MET A 74 6.28 -11.13 11.71
C MET A 74 6.73 -9.85 12.43
N VAL A 75 7.15 -8.87 11.65
CA VAL A 75 7.61 -7.55 12.11
C VAL A 75 6.76 -6.49 11.46
N ASP A 76 6.39 -5.47 12.23
CA ASP A 76 5.67 -4.32 11.70
C ASP A 76 6.65 -3.40 10.97
N GLU A 77 6.23 -2.86 9.83
CA GLU A 77 7.03 -1.96 9.01
C GLU A 77 7.56 -0.77 9.82
N ALA A 78 6.72 -0.20 10.70
CA ALA A 78 7.12 0.88 11.60
C ALA A 78 8.28 0.52 12.54
N THR A 79 8.39 -0.75 12.96
CA THR A 79 9.50 -1.21 13.83
C THR A 79 10.80 -1.43 13.05
N LEU A 80 10.71 -1.76 11.75
CA LEU A 80 11.89 -1.96 10.90
C LEU A 80 12.64 -0.65 10.61
N ASP A 81 11.92 0.46 10.46
CA ASP A 81 12.52 1.78 10.21
C ASP A 81 13.35 2.26 11.41
N GLU A 82 12.91 1.99 12.64
CA GLU A 82 13.63 2.34 13.86
C GLU A 82 14.93 1.53 14.05
N GLU A 83 14.95 0.27 13.60
CA GLU A 83 16.11 -0.61 13.71
C GLU A 83 17.19 -0.31 12.64
N GLN A 84 16.80 0.12 11.44
CA GLN A 84 17.74 0.43 10.37
C GLN A 84 18.51 1.76 10.60
N THR A 85 17.90 2.72 11.29
CA THR A 85 18.55 4.03 11.55
C THR A 85 19.66 3.97 12.59
N ASN A 86 19.66 2.96 13.47
CA ASN A 86 20.59 2.86 14.60
C ASN A 86 21.77 1.89 14.39
N GLN A 87 21.80 1.11 13.31
CA GLN A 87 22.88 0.15 13.07
C GLN A 87 24.00 0.73 12.20
N VAL A 88 25.00 1.34 12.84
CA VAL A 88 26.30 1.58 12.20
C VAL A 88 26.93 0.21 11.94
N ASN A 89 26.93 -0.22 10.67
CA ASN A 89 27.53 -1.49 10.29
C ASN A 89 29.01 -1.55 10.76
N PRO A 90 29.42 -2.60 11.51
CA PRO A 90 30.71 -2.66 12.19
C PRO A 90 31.91 -2.59 11.24
N ARG A 91 31.74 -2.91 9.95
CA ARG A 91 32.79 -2.75 8.93
C ARG A 91 33.02 -1.28 8.56
N PHE A 92 31.97 -0.46 8.63
CA PHE A 92 32.00 0.97 8.30
C PHE A 92 32.19 1.87 9.53
N ALA A 93 32.18 1.32 10.75
CA ALA A 93 32.44 2.05 11.98
C ALA A 93 33.77 2.84 11.98
N LYS A 94 34.78 2.35 11.25
CA LYS A 94 36.08 3.04 11.11
C LYS A 94 36.03 4.29 10.23
N LEU A 95 35.04 4.42 9.34
CA LEU A 95 34.89 5.60 8.48
C LEU A 95 34.34 6.81 9.24
N LYS A 96 33.62 6.58 10.35
CA LYS A 96 33.11 7.66 11.21
C LYS A 96 34.22 8.51 11.83
N ASN A 97 35.41 7.92 11.99
CA ASN A 97 36.59 8.58 12.56
C ASN A 97 37.57 9.10 11.48
N LEU A 98 37.19 9.09 10.20
CA LEU A 98 38.10 9.41 9.10
C LEU A 98 38.30 10.93 8.90
N PHE A 99 37.40 11.77 9.41
CA PHE A 99 37.45 13.23 9.25
C PHE A 99 37.21 14.00 10.57
N PRO A 100 38.09 13.89 11.58
CA PRO A 100 37.96 14.65 12.83
C PRO A 100 38.16 16.16 12.67
N ASP A 101 38.79 16.61 11.58
CA ASP A 101 39.18 18.03 11.38
C ASP A 101 38.20 18.84 10.50
N GLN A 102 37.03 18.30 10.15
CA GLN A 102 36.01 19.03 9.35
C GLN A 102 34.96 19.75 10.21
N ASP A 103 34.92 19.53 11.53
CA ASP A 103 34.02 20.23 12.45
C ASP A 103 34.58 21.57 12.97
N SER A 104 35.81 21.93 12.58
CA SER A 104 36.46 23.19 12.95
C SER A 104 36.73 24.06 11.73
N ARG A 105 35.67 24.60 11.13
CA ARG A 105 35.76 25.75 10.23
C ARG A 105 34.45 26.53 10.25
N ASP A 106 34.39 27.48 11.20
CA ASP A 106 33.52 28.67 11.14
C ASP A 106 33.83 29.51 9.88
#